data_AF-A0AAW8VSR2-F1
#
_entry.id   AF-A0AAW8VSR2-F1
#
_cell.length_a   1.000
_cell.length_b   1.000
_cell.length_c   1.000
_cell.angle_alpha   90.00
_cell.angle_beta   90.00
_cell.angle_gamma   90.00
#
_symmetry.space_group_name_H-M   'P 1'
#
loop_
_entity.id
_entity.type
_entity.pdbx_description
1 polymer ?
#
loop_
_entity_poly.entity_id
_entity_poly.type
_entity_poly.pdbx_seq_one_letter_code
_entity_poly.pdbx_strand_id
1 'polypeptide(L)'
;MTVYKSLQNGAFQSLDERRKKAVIMLFEDELTDEEIAKTVNRSRQTLANWKKNQTFIEAQQEYRHIALDGYVPDAVKQLHQLSLNAKSEMVRLQANTTILTMAGFGSADGNDKLREAQIRKANADARIVEHKANELEGVGHVSPLLKALAKGAQQLVPKEEEDDANTTK
;
A
#
# COMPACT_ATOMS: atom_id res chain seq x y z
N MET A 1 -1.51 11.19 30.19
CA MET A 1 -1.92 10.21 31.25
C MET A 1 -3.23 9.47 30.90
N THR A 2 -3.66 9.46 29.63
CA THR A 2 -5.05 9.12 29.25
C THR A 2 -5.20 7.75 28.59
N VAL A 3 -4.15 7.22 27.95
CA VAL A 3 -4.20 5.93 27.23
C VAL A 3 -4.22 4.73 28.19
N TYR A 4 -3.48 4.80 29.31
CA TYR A 4 -3.43 3.71 30.29
C TYR A 4 -4.72 3.52 31.09
N LYS A 5 -5.58 4.55 31.18
CA LYS A 5 -6.87 4.46 31.91
C LYS A 5 -7.97 3.81 31.07
N SER A 6 -7.94 3.94 29.73
CA SER A 6 -8.92 3.27 28.86
C SER A 6 -8.68 1.77 28.74
N LEU A 7 -7.45 1.30 28.95
CA LEU A 7 -7.09 -0.13 28.94
C LEU A 7 -7.53 -0.91 30.18
N GLN A 8 -7.90 -0.24 31.28
CA GLN A 8 -8.37 -0.92 32.49
C GLN A 8 -9.87 -1.28 32.46
N ASN A 9 -10.65 -0.71 31.53
CA ASN A 9 -12.09 -0.95 31.38
C ASN A 9 -12.48 -1.33 29.93
N GLY A 10 -11.53 -1.73 29.09
CA GLY A 10 -11.80 -2.03 27.68
C GLY A 10 -12.40 -3.43 27.43
N ALA A 11 -12.80 -3.65 26.18
CA ALA A 11 -13.41 -4.89 25.70
C ALA A 11 -12.59 -6.13 26.10
N PHE A 12 -11.25 -6.06 26.04
CA PHE A 12 -10.37 -7.15 26.45
C PHE A 12 -10.49 -7.48 27.94
N GLN A 13 -10.51 -6.47 28.81
CA GLN A 13 -10.62 -6.69 30.26
C GLN A 13 -11.98 -7.26 30.67
N SER A 14 -13.03 -6.95 29.92
CA SER A 14 -14.39 -7.45 30.14
C SER A 14 -14.61 -8.92 29.74
N LEU A 15 -13.69 -9.52 28.97
CA LEU A 15 -13.80 -10.92 28.56
C LEU A 15 -13.55 -11.88 29.73
N ASP A 16 -14.14 -13.08 29.64
CA ASP A 16 -13.78 -14.18 30.55
C ASP A 16 -12.36 -14.69 30.29
N GLU A 17 -11.74 -15.30 31.29
CA GLU A 17 -10.35 -15.76 31.25
C GLU A 17 -10.04 -16.68 30.07
N ARG A 18 -10.98 -17.52 29.62
CA ARG A 18 -10.75 -18.40 28.47
C ARG A 18 -10.72 -17.61 27.17
N ARG A 19 -11.60 -16.62 27.03
CA ARG A 19 -11.60 -15.72 25.86
C ARG A 19 -10.38 -14.81 25.86
N LYS A 20 -9.96 -14.26 27.02
CA LYS A 20 -8.71 -13.50 27.15
C LYS A 20 -7.51 -14.33 26.70
N LYS A 21 -7.38 -15.55 27.23
CA LYS A 21 -6.31 -16.48 26.84
C LYS A 21 -6.33 -16.78 25.34
N ALA A 22 -7.51 -17.00 24.75
CA ALA A 22 -7.64 -17.20 23.32
C ALA A 22 -7.19 -15.97 22.50
N VAL A 23 -7.52 -14.74 22.94
CA VAL A 23 -7.08 -13.51 22.28
C VAL A 23 -5.56 -13.36 22.31
N ILE A 24 -4.93 -13.66 23.46
CA ILE A 24 -3.47 -13.65 23.61
C ILE A 24 -2.82 -14.65 22.63
N MET A 25 -3.26 -15.91 22.66
CA MET A 25 -2.69 -16.97 21.81
C MET A 25 -2.93 -16.73 20.31
N LEU A 26 -4.04 -16.07 19.94
CA LEU A 26 -4.30 -15.68 18.55
C LEU A 26 -3.37 -14.56 18.05
N PHE A 27 -2.71 -13.83 18.95
CA PHE A 27 -1.78 -12.76 18.60
C PHE A 27 -0.32 -13.19 18.72
N GLU A 28 0.04 -13.94 19.77
CA GLU A 28 1.44 -14.22 20.13
C GLU A 28 1.97 -15.55 19.60
N ASP A 29 1.09 -16.52 19.34
CA ASP A 29 1.50 -17.87 18.97
C ASP A 29 1.22 -18.20 17.49
N GLU A 30 2.06 -19.07 16.91
CA GLU A 30 1.81 -19.70 15.61
C GLU A 30 0.90 -20.95 15.73
N LEU A 31 0.03 -20.99 16.74
CA LEU A 31 -0.85 -22.13 16.99
C LEU A 31 -2.05 -22.13 16.03
N THR A 32 -2.46 -23.31 15.62
CA THR A 32 -3.69 -23.48 14.85
C THR A 32 -4.92 -23.19 15.71
N ASP A 33 -6.03 -22.79 15.07
CA ASP A 33 -7.32 -22.60 15.74
C ASP A 33 -7.75 -23.84 16.55
N GLU A 34 -7.30 -25.04 16.17
CA GLU A 34 -7.59 -26.28 16.89
C GLU A 34 -6.76 -26.43 18.17
N GLU A 35 -5.48 -26.07 18.15
CA GLU A 35 -4.60 -26.09 19.32
C GLU A 35 -4.97 -25.01 20.34
N ILE A 36 -5.32 -23.81 19.85
CA ILE A 36 -5.84 -22.72 20.68
C ILE A 36 -7.13 -23.15 21.37
N ALA A 37 -8.07 -23.76 20.62
CA ALA A 37 -9.33 -24.24 21.17
C ALA A 37 -9.12 -25.30 22.26
N LYS A 38 -8.22 -26.28 22.03
CA LYS A 38 -7.83 -27.28 23.03
C LYS A 38 -7.24 -26.62 24.28
N THR A 39 -6.35 -25.64 24.11
CA THR A 39 -5.67 -24.94 25.21
C THR A 39 -6.61 -24.10 26.07
N VAL A 40 -7.70 -23.56 25.50
CA VAL A 40 -8.76 -22.88 26.26
C VAL A 40 -9.91 -23.81 26.67
N ASN A 41 -9.75 -25.13 26.48
CA ASN A 41 -10.74 -26.15 26.79
C ASN A 41 -12.10 -25.89 26.11
N ARG A 42 -12.08 -25.69 24.80
CA ARG A 42 -13.24 -25.44 23.94
C ARG A 42 -13.14 -26.21 22.62
N SER A 43 -14.28 -26.34 21.95
CA SER A 43 -14.30 -26.87 20.59
C SER A 43 -13.79 -25.82 19.60
N ARG A 44 -13.24 -26.30 18.48
CA ARG A 44 -12.84 -25.45 17.36
C ARG A 44 -14.00 -24.57 16.86
N GLN A 45 -15.23 -25.11 16.86
CA GLN A 45 -16.44 -24.36 16.48
C GLN A 45 -16.72 -23.20 17.44
N THR A 46 -16.53 -23.38 18.75
CA THR A 46 -16.69 -22.29 19.72
C THR A 46 -15.70 -21.16 19.46
N LEU A 47 -14.43 -21.49 19.18
CA LEU A 47 -13.42 -20.47 18.83
C LEU A 47 -13.78 -19.75 17.52
N ALA A 48 -14.24 -20.48 16.51
CA ALA A 48 -14.71 -19.90 15.25
C ALA A 48 -15.90 -18.94 15.45
N ASN A 49 -16.80 -19.25 16.39
CA ASN A 49 -17.90 -18.36 16.74
C ASN A 49 -17.41 -17.12 17.50
N TRP A 50 -16.43 -17.26 18.39
CA TRP A 50 -15.82 -16.11 19.08
C TRP A 50 -15.16 -15.15 18.10
N LYS A 51 -14.43 -15.65 17.09
CA LYS A 51 -13.79 -14.81 16.06
C LYS A 51 -14.78 -13.97 15.24
N LYS A 52 -16.07 -14.30 15.25
CA LYS A 52 -17.15 -13.53 14.60
C LYS A 52 -17.90 -12.60 15.56
N ASN A 53 -17.65 -12.72 16.86
CA ASN A 53 -18.32 -11.92 17.88
C ASN A 53 -17.68 -10.53 17.97
N GLN A 54 -18.49 -9.47 17.94
CA GLN A 54 -18.03 -8.10 17.93
C GLN A 54 -17.17 -7.75 19.16
N THR A 55 -17.60 -8.11 20.37
CA THR A 55 -16.83 -7.87 21.61
C THR A 55 -15.46 -8.57 21.58
N PHE A 56 -15.39 -9.76 20.99
CA PHE A 56 -14.13 -10.49 20.86
C PHE A 56 -13.20 -9.86 19.82
N ILE A 57 -13.74 -9.32 18.72
CA ILE A 57 -12.98 -8.58 17.71
C ILE A 57 -12.41 -7.29 18.31
N GLU A 58 -13.21 -6.55 19.06
CA GLU A 58 -12.78 -5.32 19.76
C GLU A 58 -11.70 -5.63 20.80
N ALA A 59 -11.87 -6.71 21.57
CA ALA A 59 -10.86 -7.17 22.51
C ALA A 59 -9.54 -7.56 21.82
N GLN A 60 -9.58 -8.16 20.63
CA GLN A 60 -8.36 -8.43 19.86
C GLN A 60 -7.68 -7.13 19.39
N GLN A 61 -8.46 -6.14 18.94
CA GLN A 61 -7.91 -4.84 18.54
C GLN A 61 -7.25 -4.15 19.72
N GLU A 62 -7.92 -4.13 20.87
CA GLU A 62 -7.37 -3.56 22.09
C GLU A 62 -6.10 -4.29 22.54
N TYR A 63 -6.12 -5.62 22.57
CA TYR A 63 -4.95 -6.42 22.95
C TYR A 63 -3.75 -6.15 22.03
N ARG A 64 -3.98 -5.97 20.73
CA ARG A 64 -2.90 -5.59 19.79
C ARG A 64 -2.20 -4.32 20.23
N HIS A 65 -2.93 -3.31 20.70
CA HIS A 65 -2.32 -2.07 21.19
C HIS A 65 -1.49 -2.32 22.46
N ILE A 66 -2.03 -3.08 23.42
CA ILE A 66 -1.30 -3.44 24.65
C ILE A 66 -0.02 -4.21 24.32
N ALA A 67 -0.11 -5.20 23.45
CA ALA A 67 1.03 -6.02 23.08
C ALA A 67 2.08 -5.19 22.32
N LEU A 68 1.65 -4.33 21.40
CA LEU A 68 2.53 -3.40 20.68
C LEU A 68 3.26 -2.43 21.61
N ASP A 69 2.63 -1.95 22.68
CA ASP A 69 3.29 -1.08 23.67
C ASP A 69 4.55 -1.74 24.26
N GLY A 70 4.55 -3.07 24.42
CA GLY A 70 5.73 -3.83 24.85
C GLY A 70 6.88 -3.81 23.84
N TYR A 71 6.58 -3.73 22.54
CA TYR A 71 7.59 -3.68 21.47
C TYR A 71 8.09 -2.27 21.17
N VAL A 72 7.38 -1.23 21.60
CA VAL A 72 7.74 0.18 21.34
C VAL A 72 9.19 0.50 21.76
N PRO A 73 9.67 0.14 22.97
CA PRO A 73 11.05 0.45 23.37
C PRO A 73 12.10 -0.17 22.45
N ASP A 74 11.89 -1.41 22.00
CA ASP A 74 12.84 -2.11 21.13
C ASP A 74 12.79 -1.57 19.70
N ALA A 75 11.60 -1.21 19.21
CA ALA A 75 11.47 -0.51 17.94
C ALA A 75 12.21 0.84 17.94
N VAL A 76 12.11 1.61 19.03
CA VAL A 76 12.84 2.89 19.19
C VAL A 76 14.36 2.67 19.23
N LYS A 77 14.83 1.65 19.98
CA LYS A 77 16.27 1.29 19.98
C LYS A 77 16.75 0.90 18.57
N GLN A 78 15.94 0.14 17.83
CA GLN A 78 16.26 -0.28 16.48
C GLN A 78 16.33 0.91 15.51
N LEU A 79 15.41 1.88 15.61
CA LEU A 79 15.47 3.11 14.84
C LEU A 79 16.76 3.90 15.12
N HIS A 80 17.16 4.02 16.39
CA HIS A 80 18.44 4.64 16.75
C HIS A 80 19.65 3.86 16.21
N GLN A 81 19.60 2.53 16.24
CA GLN A 81 20.67 1.72 15.65
C GLN A 81 20.78 1.91 14.13
N LEU A 82 19.64 1.99 13.44
CA LEU A 82 19.58 2.26 12.00
C LEU A 82 20.08 3.66 11.67
N SER A 83 19.77 4.67 12.49
CA SER A 83 20.20 6.04 12.24
C SER A 83 21.73 6.19 12.31
N LEU A 84 22.40 5.42 13.17
CA LEU A 84 23.85 5.43 13.32
C LEU A 84 24.57 4.51 12.34
N ASN A 85 24.08 3.28 12.17
CA ASN A 85 24.89 2.18 11.66
C ASN A 85 24.39 1.57 10.34
N ALA A 86 23.23 2.00 9.82
CA ALA A 86 22.75 1.47 8.54
C ALA A 86 23.74 1.82 7.42
N LYS A 87 24.09 0.85 6.55
CA LYS A 87 24.99 1.08 5.41
C LYS A 87 24.40 2.06 4.40
N SER A 88 23.09 1.97 4.16
CA SER A 88 22.36 2.85 3.25
C SER A 88 22.12 4.22 3.89
N GLU A 89 22.59 5.26 3.21
CA GLU A 89 22.37 6.65 3.61
C GLU A 89 20.88 7.01 3.66
N MET A 90 20.09 6.49 2.72
CA MET A 90 18.64 6.67 2.71
C MET A 90 17.99 6.09 3.96
N VAL A 91 18.41 4.90 4.40
CA VAL A 91 17.88 4.25 5.60
C VAL A 91 18.27 5.04 6.86
N ARG A 92 19.50 5.57 6.94
CA ARG A 92 19.91 6.46 8.03
C ARG A 92 19.06 7.73 8.06
N LEU A 93 18.86 8.38 6.91
CA LEU A 93 18.05 9.59 6.80
C LEU A 93 16.60 9.34 7.24
N GLN A 94 16.00 8.24 6.78
CA GLN A 94 14.64 7.85 7.17
C GLN A 94 14.54 7.62 8.68
N ALA A 95 15.46 6.84 9.27
CA ALA A 95 15.48 6.58 10.70
C ALA A 95 15.61 7.89 11.51
N ASN A 96 16.54 8.78 11.14
CA ASN A 96 16.69 10.09 11.77
C ASN A 96 15.42 10.94 11.62
N THR A 97 14.81 10.97 10.44
CA THR A 97 13.57 11.72 10.18
C THR A 97 12.42 11.20 11.06
N THR A 98 12.25 9.88 11.14
CA THR A 98 11.24 9.26 11.99
C THR A 98 11.46 9.61 13.46
N ILE A 99 12.70 9.54 13.96
CA ILE A 99 13.04 9.93 15.34
C ILE A 99 12.68 11.40 15.60
N LEU A 100 13.07 12.31 14.69
CA LEU A 100 12.77 13.74 14.81
C LEU A 100 11.25 13.99 14.80
N THR A 101 10.50 13.31 13.94
CA THR A 101 9.03 13.40 13.92
C THR A 101 8.41 12.91 15.21
N MET A 102 8.84 11.77 15.74
CA MET A 102 8.35 11.26 17.04
C MET A 102 8.69 12.18 18.20
N ALA A 103 9.85 12.86 18.15
CA ALA A 103 10.27 13.85 19.15
C ALA A 103 9.58 15.22 18.98
N GLY A 104 8.64 15.35 18.03
CA GLY A 104 7.89 16.59 17.80
C GLY A 104 8.62 17.64 16.96
N PHE A 105 9.82 17.34 16.45
CA PHE A 105 10.55 18.21 15.51
C PHE A 105 10.03 18.06 14.07
N GLY A 106 9.30 16.98 13.78
CA GLY A 106 8.56 16.80 12.53
C GLY A 106 7.26 17.60 12.54
N SER A 107 7.40 18.92 12.62
CA SER A 107 6.43 19.96 12.23
C SER A 107 4.94 19.66 12.50
N ALA A 108 4.37 20.35 13.48
CA ALA A 108 2.92 20.54 13.59
C ALA A 108 2.28 21.13 12.30
N ASP A 109 3.09 21.66 11.36
CA ASP A 109 2.67 22.27 10.09
C ASP A 109 3.28 21.62 8.82
N GLY A 110 4.09 20.55 8.93
CA GLY A 110 4.96 20.08 7.83
C GLY A 110 4.42 18.92 7.00
N ASN A 111 3.31 18.32 7.42
CA ASN A 111 2.68 17.21 6.71
C ASN A 111 2.01 17.64 5.39
N ASP A 112 1.62 18.91 5.22
CA ASP A 112 1.00 19.35 3.97
C ASP A 112 2.00 19.44 2.82
N LYS A 113 3.20 20.02 3.03
CA LYS A 113 4.18 20.17 1.93
C LYS A 113 4.79 18.86 1.46
N LEU A 114 5.06 17.92 2.38
CA LEU A 114 5.58 16.60 2.01
C LEU A 114 4.52 15.77 1.29
N ARG A 115 3.27 15.79 1.79
CA ARG A 115 2.14 15.13 1.15
C ARG A 115 1.84 15.74 -0.22
N GLU A 116 1.88 17.07 -0.35
CA GLU A 116 1.80 17.78 -1.63
C GLU A 116 2.93 17.41 -2.58
N ALA A 117 4.16 17.24 -2.09
CA ALA A 117 5.29 16.80 -2.92
C ALA A 117 5.12 15.36 -3.40
N GLN A 118 4.62 14.46 -2.53
CA GLN A 118 4.29 13.08 -2.89
C GLN A 118 3.14 13.01 -3.90
N ILE A 119 2.09 13.81 -3.72
CA ILE A 119 0.98 13.94 -4.69
C ILE A 119 1.48 14.49 -6.03
N ARG A 120 2.32 15.53 -6.02
CA ARG A 120 2.93 16.09 -7.24
C ARG A 120 3.79 15.06 -7.98
N LYS A 121 4.58 14.28 -7.25
CA LYS A 121 5.39 13.20 -7.83
C LYS A 121 4.50 12.11 -8.44
N ALA A 122 3.50 11.63 -7.71
CA ALA A 122 2.56 10.62 -8.21
C ALA A 122 1.82 11.10 -9.47
N ASN A 123 1.43 12.38 -9.52
CA ASN A 123 0.79 12.97 -10.69
C ASN A 123 1.76 13.12 -11.88
N ALA A 124 3.03 13.46 -11.63
CA ALA A 124 4.04 13.52 -12.68
C ALA A 124 4.36 12.13 -13.25
N ASP A 125 4.52 11.14 -12.37
CA ASP A 125 4.73 9.75 -12.75
C ASP A 125 3.53 9.20 -13.56
N ALA A 126 2.31 9.51 -13.14
CA ALA A 126 1.09 9.16 -13.88
C ALA A 126 1.07 9.80 -15.30
N ARG A 127 1.41 11.08 -15.44
CA ARG A 127 1.51 11.75 -16.75
C ARG A 127 2.56 11.13 -17.65
N ILE A 128 3.71 10.73 -17.09
CA ILE A 128 4.77 10.05 -17.85
C ILE A 128 4.26 8.68 -18.34
N VAL A 129 3.55 7.94 -17.49
CA VAL A 129 2.95 6.65 -17.86
C VAL A 129 1.88 6.84 -18.93
N GLU A 130 0.99 7.83 -18.79
CA GLU A 130 -0.04 8.14 -19.79
C GLU A 130 0.58 8.56 -21.13
N HIS A 131 1.59 9.43 -21.11
CA HIS A 131 2.30 9.83 -22.33
C HIS A 131 2.94 8.62 -23.02
N LYS A 132 3.62 7.78 -22.25
CA LYS A 132 4.25 6.56 -22.74
C LYS A 132 3.21 5.54 -23.25
N ALA A 133 2.05 5.45 -22.61
CA ALA A 133 0.94 4.63 -23.07
C ALA A 133 0.39 5.15 -24.41
N ASN A 134 0.19 6.46 -24.55
CA ASN A 134 -0.28 7.08 -25.79
C ASN A 134 0.72 6.92 -26.95
N GLU A 135 2.03 7.00 -26.68
CA GLU A 135 3.08 6.70 -27.66
C GLU A 135 3.05 5.24 -28.12
N LEU A 136 2.76 4.30 -27.20
CA LEU A 136 2.67 2.87 -27.49
C LEU A 136 1.35 2.47 -28.17
N GLU A 137 0.24 3.12 -27.83
CA GLU A 137 -1.08 2.89 -28.42
C GLU A 137 -1.26 3.58 -29.79
N GLY A 138 -0.28 4.38 -30.23
CA GLY A 138 -0.31 5.05 -31.54
C GLY A 138 -1.42 6.09 -31.66
N VAL A 139 -1.97 6.57 -30.53
CA VAL A 139 -3.05 7.56 -30.51
C VAL A 139 -2.44 8.93 -30.76
N GLY A 140 -2.31 9.25 -32.05
CA GLY A 140 -2.17 10.61 -32.54
C GLY A 140 -0.74 11.11 -32.68
N HIS A 141 -0.05 10.68 -33.72
CA HIS A 141 0.57 11.54 -34.73
C HIS A 141 1.07 10.65 -35.87
N VAL A 142 0.39 10.67 -37.02
CA VAL A 142 1.00 10.12 -38.24
C VAL A 142 2.23 10.98 -38.52
N SER A 143 3.42 10.41 -38.32
CA SER A 143 4.69 11.10 -38.56
C SER A 143 4.61 11.84 -39.90
N PRO A 144 4.97 13.14 -39.97
CA PRO A 144 4.98 13.89 -41.23
C PRO A 144 5.74 13.15 -42.34
N LEU A 145 6.74 12.37 -41.95
CA LEU A 145 7.54 11.50 -42.82
C LEU A 145 6.73 10.33 -43.40
N LEU A 146 5.86 9.70 -42.60
CA LEU A 146 4.92 8.65 -43.05
C LEU A 146 3.86 9.22 -44.00
N LYS A 147 3.34 10.43 -43.73
CA LYS A 147 2.44 11.14 -44.66
C LYS A 147 3.14 11.48 -45.98
N ALA A 148 4.38 11.95 -45.93
CA ALA A 148 5.16 12.26 -47.12
C ALA A 148 5.48 11.00 -47.95
N LEU A 149 5.82 9.89 -47.29
CA LEU A 149 6.07 8.60 -47.95
C LEU A 149 4.82 8.07 -48.65
N ALA A 150 3.67 8.09 -47.97
CA ALA A 150 2.39 7.64 -48.55
C ALA A 150 2.02 8.47 -49.79
N LYS A 151 2.20 9.79 -49.73
CA LYS A 151 1.92 10.70 -50.85
C LYS A 151 2.87 10.49 -52.04
N GLY A 152 4.15 10.19 -51.78
CA GLY A 152 5.13 9.85 -52.81
C GLY A 152 4.84 8.50 -53.47
N ALA A 153 4.44 7.50 -52.69
CA ALA A 153 4.07 6.18 -53.21
C ALA A 153 2.85 6.25 -54.15
N GLN A 154 1.86 7.09 -53.83
CA GLN A 154 0.67 7.30 -54.69
C GLN A 154 0.99 7.97 -56.04
N GLN A 155 2.09 8.71 -56.15
CA GLN A 155 2.51 9.35 -57.41
C GLN A 155 3.34 8.43 -58.31
N LEU A 156 3.84 7.31 -57.76
CA LEU A 156 4.65 6.32 -58.49
C LEU A 156 3.84 5.13 -59.00
N VAL A 157 2.54 5.06 -58.70
CA VAL A 157 1.63 4.09 -59.32
C VAL A 157 1.29 4.61 -60.73
N PRO A 158 1.75 3.96 -61.82
CA PRO A 158 1.33 4.34 -63.16
C PRO A 158 -0.18 4.19 -63.26
N LYS A 159 -0.87 5.22 -63.75
CA LYS A 159 -2.28 5.10 -64.13
C LYS A 159 -2.34 4.07 -65.25
N GLU A 160 -3.02 2.96 -65.01
CA GLU A 160 -3.44 2.07 -66.09
C GLU A 160 -4.31 2.91 -67.04
N GLU A 161 -3.85 3.04 -68.30
CA GLU A 161 -4.65 3.60 -69.38
C GLU A 161 -5.80 2.61 -69.66
N GLU A 162 -7.00 2.92 -69.19
CA GLU A 162 -8.23 2.32 -69.69
C GLU A 162 -8.52 2.91 -71.07
N ASP A 163 -8.08 2.18 -72.08
CA ASP A 163 -8.32 2.38 -73.50
C ASP A 163 -9.74 1.87 -73.84
N ASP A 164 -10.75 2.74 -73.67
CA ASP A 164 -12.11 2.46 -74.13
C ASP A 164 -12.35 3.06 -75.51
N ALA A 165 -12.00 2.25 -76.52
CA ALA A 165 -12.45 2.40 -77.88
C ALA A 165 -13.96 2.10 -78.00
N ASN A 166 -14.78 3.09 -78.39
CA ASN A 166 -15.96 2.80 -79.23
C ASN A 166 -16.42 3.98 -80.13
N THR A 167 -15.83 4.01 -81.32
CA THR A 167 -16.39 4.16 -82.69
C THR A 167 -17.63 5.02 -83.00
N THR A 168 -17.52 5.89 -84.02
CA THR A 168 -18.56 6.00 -85.07
C THR A 168 -18.01 6.54 -86.41
N LYS A 169 -18.10 5.74 -87.48
CA LYS A 169 -18.45 6.18 -88.83
C LYS A 169 -19.34 5.11 -89.46
#